data_AF-A0A9P5TN81-F1
#
_entry.id   AF-A0A9P5TN81-F1
#
_cell.length_a   1.000
_cell.length_b   1.000
_cell.length_c   1.000
_cell.angle_alpha   90.00
_cell.angle_beta   90.00
_cell.angle_gamma   90.00
#
_symmetry.space_group_name_H-M   'P 1'
#
loop_
_entity.id
_entity.type
_entity.pdbx_description
1 polymer ?
#
loop_
_entity_poly.entity_id
_entity_poly.type
_entity_poly.pdbx_seq_one_letter_code
_entity_poly.pdbx_strand_id
1 'polypeptide(L)'
;MADELGWMEFFWRDSHPWLKSMGYELRPRFRLGWIPSWITDSYSTLWEREDHIQYHKPRLMNVIRIRDGKQFMLKRVPKLP
;
A
#
# COMPACT_ATOMS: atom_id res chain seq x y z
N MET A 1 3.98 -8.35 -13.73
CA MET A 1 4.14 -6.98 -14.30
C MET A 1 3.97 -5.96 -13.18
N ALA A 2 4.24 -4.67 -13.35
CA ALA A 2 4.19 -3.66 -12.27
C ALA A 2 2.80 -3.55 -11.60
N ASP A 3 1.79 -4.14 -12.24
CA ASP A 3 0.37 -4.15 -11.90
C ASP A 3 -0.03 -5.34 -11.00
N GLU A 4 0.86 -6.32 -10.78
CA GLU A 4 0.58 -7.49 -9.93
C GLU A 4 1.16 -7.31 -8.53
N LEU A 5 0.29 -7.43 -7.52
CA LEU A 5 0.71 -7.49 -6.12
C LEU A 5 1.44 -8.81 -5.86
N GLY A 6 2.61 -8.72 -5.22
CA GLY A 6 3.29 -9.91 -4.72
C GLY A 6 2.50 -10.61 -3.60
N TRP A 7 2.76 -11.89 -3.37
CA TRP A 7 2.14 -12.68 -2.30
C TRP A 7 2.15 -12.01 -0.92
N MET A 8 3.22 -11.29 -0.58
CA MET A 8 3.31 -10.54 0.68
C MET A 8 2.52 -9.23 0.68
N GLU A 9 2.29 -8.64 -0.50
CA GLU A 9 1.47 -7.44 -0.67
C GLU A 9 -0.02 -7.75 -0.50
N PHE A 10 -0.46 -8.97 -0.82
CA PHE A 10 -1.83 -9.41 -0.55
C PHE A 10 -2.21 -9.30 0.92
N PHE A 11 -1.29 -9.62 1.85
CA PHE A 11 -1.57 -9.44 3.28
C PHE A 11 -2.00 -8.00 3.61
N TRP A 12 -1.29 -7.01 3.05
CA TRP A 12 -1.61 -5.61 3.29
C TRP A 12 -2.92 -5.19 2.62
N ARG A 13 -3.13 -5.61 1.36
CA ARG A 13 -4.39 -5.38 0.66
C ARG A 13 -5.58 -5.96 1.43
N ASP A 14 -5.48 -7.20 1.87
CA ASP A 14 -6.56 -7.90 2.54
C ASP A 14 -6.79 -7.36 3.97
N SER A 15 -5.75 -6.77 4.59
CA SER A 15 -5.85 -6.07 5.86
C SER A 15 -6.40 -4.64 5.73
N HIS A 16 -6.52 -4.08 4.52
CA HIS A 16 -6.92 -2.69 4.27
C HIS A 16 -8.25 -2.33 4.94
N PRO A 17 -9.35 -3.12 4.82
CA PRO A 17 -10.62 -2.76 5.46
C PRO A 17 -10.52 -2.68 6.98
N TRP A 18 -9.75 -3.58 7.60
CA TRP A 18 -9.53 -3.59 9.05
C TRP A 18 -8.65 -2.42 9.50
N LEU A 19 -7.54 -2.14 8.81
CA LEU A 19 -6.69 -0.99 9.15
C LEU A 19 -7.46 0.33 8.99
N LYS A 20 -8.29 0.43 7.95
CA LYS A 20 -9.14 1.60 7.72
C LYS A 20 -10.17 1.80 8.82
N SER A 21 -10.81 0.74 9.32
CA SER A 21 -11.73 0.84 10.45
C SER A 21 -11.03 1.27 11.75
N MET A 22 -9.73 0.96 11.89
CA MET A 22 -8.88 1.44 12.98
C MET A 22 -8.36 2.88 12.79
N GLY A 23 -8.71 3.55 11.69
CA GLY A 23 -8.29 4.92 11.39
C GLY A 23 -6.94 5.04 10.68
N TYR A 24 -6.46 3.98 10.02
CA TYR A 24 -5.24 3.98 9.22
C TYR A 24 -5.53 3.71 7.75
N GLU A 25 -5.12 4.62 6.88
CA GLU A 25 -5.28 4.50 5.44
C GLU A 25 -3.97 4.01 4.80
N LEU A 26 -4.07 3.01 3.92
CA LEU A 26 -2.92 2.47 3.19
C LEU A 26 -2.61 3.32 1.96
N ARG A 27 -1.41 3.12 1.40
CA ARG A 27 -1.06 3.63 0.06
C ARG A 27 -2.09 3.15 -0.97
N PRO A 28 -2.40 3.94 -2.02
CA PRO A 28 -3.39 3.59 -3.04
C PRO A 28 -3.25 2.17 -3.60
N ARG A 29 -2.02 1.73 -3.92
CA ARG A 29 -1.67 0.38 -4.40
C ARG A 29 -2.31 -0.79 -3.62
N PHE A 30 -2.55 -0.62 -2.32
CA PHE A 30 -3.09 -1.67 -1.45
C PHE A 30 -4.59 -1.52 -1.17
N ARG A 31 -5.27 -0.57 -1.82
CA ARG A 31 -6.72 -0.37 -1.67
C ARG A 31 -7.46 -1.28 -2.65
N LEU A 32 -8.57 -1.85 -2.21
CA LEU A 32 -9.46 -2.60 -3.11
C LEU A 32 -9.97 -1.69 -4.24
N GLY A 33 -9.87 -2.15 -5.47
CA GLY A 33 -10.29 -1.40 -6.66
C GLY A 33 -9.35 -0.27 -7.09
N TRP A 34 -8.10 -0.24 -6.58
CA TRP A 34 -7.10 0.73 -7.04
C TRP A 34 -6.80 0.55 -8.54
N ILE A 35 -6.79 1.69 -9.24
CA ILE A 35 -6.36 1.80 -10.63
C ILE A 35 -4.96 2.41 -10.62
N PRO A 36 -3.96 1.79 -11.27
CA PRO A 36 -2.63 2.34 -11.36
C PRO A 36 -2.59 3.76 -11.93
N SER A 37 -1.79 4.63 -11.30
CA SER A 37 -1.69 6.04 -11.69
C SER A 37 -1.29 6.26 -13.16
N TRP A 38 -0.50 5.36 -13.73
CA TRP A 38 -0.08 5.41 -15.14
C TRP A 38 -1.16 5.05 -16.15
N ILE A 39 -2.27 4.46 -15.69
CA ILE A 39 -3.46 4.26 -16.54
C ILE A 39 -4.27 5.56 -16.61
N THR A 40 -4.35 6.30 -15.51
CA THR A 40 -5.16 7.52 -15.42
C THR A 40 -4.46 8.76 -15.94
N ASP A 41 -3.13 8.77 -15.94
CA ASP A 41 -2.33 9.93 -16.32
C ASP A 41 -1.05 9.45 -17.02
N SER A 42 -0.96 9.74 -18.31
CA SER A 42 0.12 9.32 -19.20
C SER A 42 1.28 10.30 -19.29
N TYR A 43 1.22 11.45 -18.61
CA TYR A 43 2.18 12.54 -18.81
C TYR A 43 3.46 12.43 -17.98
N SER A 44 3.45 11.62 -16.92
CA SER A 44 4.64 11.41 -16.08
C SER A 44 5.27 10.05 -16.33
N THR A 45 6.55 9.94 -16.02
CA THR A 45 7.28 8.69 -16.18
C THR A 45 6.91 7.71 -15.09
N LEU A 46 6.89 6.41 -15.41
CA LEU A 46 6.45 5.35 -14.49
C LEU A 46 7.18 5.38 -13.14
N TRP A 47 8.50 5.56 -13.14
CA TRP A 47 9.32 5.58 -11.92
C TRP A 47 9.11 6.79 -11.01
N GLU A 48 8.44 7.84 -11.49
CA GLU A 48 8.07 9.00 -10.67
C GLU A 48 6.77 8.77 -9.91
N ARG A 49 6.02 7.72 -10.27
CA ARG A 49 4.76 7.37 -9.63
C ARG A 49 5.02 6.54 -8.37
N GLU A 50 4.54 7.04 -7.24
CA GLU A 50 4.72 6.40 -5.94
C GLU A 50 4.26 4.93 -5.95
N ASP A 51 3.09 4.68 -6.53
CA ASP A 51 2.43 3.37 -6.62
C ASP A 51 3.09 2.40 -7.62
N HIS A 52 4.00 2.88 -8.48
CA HIS A 52 4.87 2.06 -9.32
C HIS A 52 6.11 1.55 -8.57
N ILE A 53 6.51 2.22 -7.48
CA ILE A 53 7.70 1.84 -6.71
C ILE A 53 7.43 0.52 -5.96
N GLN A 54 8.17 -0.53 -6.33
CA GLN A 54 8.10 -1.82 -5.67
C GLN A 54 8.53 -1.74 -4.21
N TYR A 55 7.80 -2.44 -3.35
CA TYR A 55 8.11 -2.52 -1.94
C TYR A 55 9.23 -3.55 -1.66
N HIS A 56 10.46 -3.07 -1.48
CA HIS A 56 11.60 -3.96 -1.15
C HIS A 56 11.55 -4.56 0.26
N LYS A 57 10.70 -4.01 1.15
CA LYS A 57 10.53 -4.46 2.54
C LYS A 57 9.08 -4.91 2.77
N PRO A 58 8.70 -6.13 2.35
CA PRO A 58 7.30 -6.59 2.35
C PRO A 58 6.64 -6.66 3.73
N ARG A 59 7.43 -6.68 4.82
CA ARG A 59 6.94 -6.70 6.19
C ARG A 59 6.67 -5.31 6.77
N LEU A 60 7.04 -4.25 6.06
CA LEU A 60 6.84 -2.87 6.49
C LEU A 60 5.79 -2.22 5.59
N MET A 61 4.93 -1.38 6.17
CA MET A 61 3.92 -0.64 5.43
C MET A 61 3.81 0.78 5.93
N ASN A 62 3.87 1.73 5.01
CA ASN A 62 3.59 3.13 5.28
C ASN A 62 2.08 3.34 5.31
N VAL A 63 1.59 4.01 6.36
CA VAL A 63 0.18 4.33 6.54
C VAL A 63 0.01 5.78 6.95
N ILE A 64 -1.15 6.35 6.62
CA ILE A 64 -1.57 7.66 7.12
C ILE A 64 -2.65 7.45 8.18
N ARG A 65 -2.46 8.02 9.37
CA ARG A 65 -3.52 8.05 10.38
C ARG A 65 -4.54 9.11 9.99
N ILE A 66 -5.79 8.69 9.81
CA ILE A 66 -6.85 9.52 9.22
C ILE A 66 -7.15 10.76 10.07
N ARG A 67 -7.16 10.62 11.41
CA ARG A 67 -7.59 11.69 12.32
C ARG A 67 -6.71 12.95 12.30
N ASP A 68 -5.45 12.82 11.91
CA ASP A 68 -4.48 13.92 11.98
C ASP A 68 -3.48 13.95 10.81
N GLY A 69 -3.69 13.11 9.79
CA GLY A 69 -2.86 13.07 8.59
C GLY A 69 -1.41 12.63 8.83
N LYS A 70 -1.05 12.17 10.04
CA LYS A 70 0.33 11.82 10.35
C LYS A 70 0.73 10.48 9.73
N GLN A 71 1.97 10.44 9.24
CA GLN A 71 2.55 9.24 8.65
C GLN A 71 3.12 8.31 9.73
N PHE A 72 2.82 7.03 9.60
CA PHE A 72 3.31 5.96 10.46
C PHE A 72 3.84 4.79 9.62
N MET A 73 4.61 3.92 10.27
CA MET A 73 5.09 2.68 9.69
C MET A 73 4.59 1.50 10.53
N LEU A 74 3.89 0.57 9.89
CA LEU A 74 3.46 -0.69 10.47
C LEU A 74 4.48 -1.77 10.15
N LYS A 75 4.74 -2.65 11.11
CA LYS A 75 5.58 -3.84 10.93
C LYS A 75 4.74 -5.09 11.14
N ARG A 76 4.60 -5.92 10.10
CA ARG A 76 4.02 -7.26 10.21
C ARG A 76 4.97 -8.16 10.98
N VAL A 77 4.51 -8.66 12.11
CA VAL A 77 5.21 -9.66 12.92
C VAL A 77 4.62 -11.04 12.61
N PRO A 78 5.40 -12.01 12.12
CA PRO A 78 4.92 -13.37 11.95
C PRO A 78 4.58 -13.95 13.33
N LYS A 79 3.49 -14.73 13.41
CA LYS A 79 3.28 -15.58 14.58
C LYS A 79 4.40 -16.61 14.59
N LEU A 80 5.20 -16.62 15.66
CA LEU A 80 6.04 -17.76 15.94
C LEU A 80 5.13 -18.95 16.27
N PRO A 81 5.49 -20.17 15.86
CA PRO A 81 4.77 -21.38 16.25
C PRO A 81 4.74 -21.54 17.78
#